data_AF-A0A645FE80-F1
#
_entry.id   AF-A0A645FE80-F1
#
_cell.length_a   1.000
_cell.length_b   1.000
_cell.length_c   1.000
_cell.angle_alpha   90.00
_cell.angle_beta   90.00
_cell.angle_gamma   90.00
#
_symmetry.space_group_name_H-M   'P 1'
#
loop_
_entity.id
_entity.type
_entity.pdbx_description
1 polymer ?
#
loop_
_entity_poly.entity_id
_entity_poly.type
_entity_poly.pdbx_seq_one_letter_code
_entity_poly.pdbx_strand_id
1 'polypeptide(L)'
;MFAMMGVVVCLTLPKDPKAKILGVNNRVFMAVVYTTLAVIIECFLNYAGLLTWEYPWWSRTAPYLVWLVGYLPFFTMAFVVHDMKQMKNKLITLGIIFGVDILSLFIFGLMGWM
;
A
#
# COMPACT_ATOMS: atom_id res chain seq x y z
N MET A 1 -7.61 1.22 -7.88
CA MET A 1 -6.77 2.37 -7.43
C MET A 1 -5.31 2.00 -7.25
N PHE A 2 -5.01 0.87 -6.60
CA PHE A 2 -3.67 0.50 -6.14
C PHE A 2 -2.56 0.47 -7.20
N ALA A 3 -2.76 -0.19 -8.35
CA ALA A 3 -1.70 -0.33 -9.35
C ALA A 3 -1.22 1.02 -9.93
N MET A 4 -2.16 1.87 -10.34
CA MET A 4 -1.84 3.20 -10.88
C MET A 4 -1.30 4.13 -9.79
N MET A 5 -1.91 4.13 -8.60
CA MET A 5 -1.48 5.00 -7.51
C MET A 5 -0.06 4.66 -7.07
N GLY A 6 0.30 3.37 -6.94
CA GLY A 6 1.65 2.92 -6.61
C GLY A 6 2.72 3.43 -7.58
N VAL A 7 2.44 3.43 -8.89
CA VAL A 7 3.36 3.99 -9.89
C VAL A 7 3.46 5.51 -9.75
N VAL A 8 2.32 6.20 -9.64
CA VAL A 8 2.27 7.66 -9.52
C VAL A 8 3.04 8.15 -8.31
N VAL A 9 2.86 7.55 -7.13
CA VAL A 9 3.57 7.98 -5.92
C VAL A 9 5.08 7.80 -6.04
N CYS A 10 5.55 6.73 -6.67
CA CYS A 10 6.98 6.52 -6.90
C CYS A 10 7.57 7.60 -7.82
N LEU A 11 6.82 8.07 -8.82
CA LEU A 11 7.26 9.15 -9.71
C LEU A 11 7.34 10.52 -9.02
N THR A 12 6.57 10.73 -7.96
CA THR A 12 6.60 11.98 -7.17
C THR A 12 7.72 12.03 -6.14
N LEU A 13 8.44 10.92 -5.93
CA LEU A 13 9.48 10.84 -4.91
C LEU A 13 10.67 11.77 -5.24
N PRO A 14 11.22 12.48 -4.23
CA PRO A 14 12.48 13.19 -4.40
C PRO A 14 13.59 12.25 -4.87
N LYS A 15 14.43 12.74 -5.80
CA LYS A 15 15.58 11.98 -6.34
C LYS A 15 16.54 11.51 -5.25
N ASP A 16 16.72 12.32 -4.21
CA ASP A 16 17.53 11.95 -3.05
C ASP A 16 16.65 11.25 -1.99
N PRO A 17 16.85 9.94 -1.72
CA PRO A 17 16.10 9.20 -0.70
C PRO A 17 16.46 9.61 0.74
N LYS A 18 17.54 10.36 0.95
CA LYS A 18 17.96 10.86 2.27
C LYS A 18 17.48 12.27 2.58
N ALA A 19 16.92 12.97 1.59
CA ALA A 19 16.36 14.30 1.79
C ALA A 19 15.29 14.26 2.89
N LYS A 20 15.22 15.33 3.68
CA LYS A 20 14.25 15.47 4.76
C LYS A 20 13.14 16.44 4.35
N ILE A 21 11.91 16.10 4.72
CA ILE A 21 10.74 16.98 4.60
C ILE A 21 10.27 17.24 6.03
N LEU A 22 10.23 18.51 6.43
CA LEU A 22 9.86 18.93 7.80
C LEU A 22 10.65 18.20 8.90
N GLY A 23 11.94 17.90 8.65
CA GLY A 23 12.82 17.19 9.60
C GLY A 23 12.73 15.66 9.59
N VAL A 24 11.75 15.07 8.88
CA VAL A 24 11.55 13.62 8.76
C VAL A 24 12.08 13.12 7.41
N ASN A 25 12.52 11.86 7.32
CA ASN A 25 12.93 11.27 6.05
C ASN A 25 11.78 11.33 5.02
N ASN A 26 12.08 11.74 3.78
CA ASN A 26 11.05 11.95 2.76
C ASN A 26 10.22 10.69 2.44
N ARG A 27 10.79 9.48 2.51
CA ARG A 27 10.06 8.24 2.20
C ARG A 27 9.00 7.95 3.25
N VAL A 28 9.35 8.16 4.52
CA VAL A 28 8.42 8.01 5.64
C VAL A 28 7.33 9.08 5.57
N PHE A 29 7.72 10.34 5.33
CA PHE A 29 6.77 11.43 5.19
C PHE A 29 5.77 11.18 4.06
N MET A 30 6.26 10.84 2.87
CA MET A 30 5.42 10.56 1.70
C MET A 30 4.55 9.33 1.92
N ALA A 31 5.05 8.28 2.58
CA ALA A 31 4.27 7.08 2.86
C ALA A 31 3.07 7.43 3.75
N VAL A 32 3.29 8.16 4.84
CA VAL A 32 2.22 8.63 5.74
C VAL A 32 1.20 9.48 4.99
N VAL A 33 1.66 10.42 4.15
CA VAL A 33 0.78 11.31 3.37
C VAL A 33 -0.09 10.50 2.40
N TYR A 34 0.50 9.61 1.60
CA TYR A 34 -0.25 8.84 0.60
C TYR A 34 -1.15 7.78 1.23
N THR A 35 -0.72 7.13 2.30
CA THR A 35 -1.58 6.25 3.10
C THR A 35 -2.81 7.01 3.61
N THR A 36 -2.60 8.21 4.16
CA THR A 36 -3.70 9.03 4.68
C THR A 36 -4.67 9.45 3.57
N LEU A 37 -4.15 9.91 2.43
CA LEU A 37 -4.99 10.28 1.28
C LEU A 37 -5.80 9.09 0.75
N ALA A 38 -5.18 7.92 0.64
CA ALA A 38 -5.85 6.73 0.14
C ALA A 38 -6.98 6.27 1.08
N VAL A 39 -6.75 6.26 2.40
CA VAL A 39 -7.80 5.92 3.39
C VAL A 39 -8.93 6.95 3.38
N ILE A 40 -8.64 8.24 3.20
CA ILE A 40 -9.68 9.27 3.05
C ILE A 40 -10.54 8.98 1.81
N ILE A 41 -9.92 8.65 0.67
CA ILE A 41 -10.62 8.31 -0.56
C ILE A 41 -11.48 7.05 -0.35
N GLU A 42 -10.97 6.01 0.31
CA GLU A 42 -11.78 4.82 0.63
C GLU A 42 -12.95 5.13 1.55
N CYS A 43 -12.74 5.95 2.57
CA CYS A 43 -13.83 6.38 3.45
C CYS A 43 -14.91 7.14 2.66
N PHE A 44 -14.52 7.98 1.70
CA PHE A 44 -15.45 8.66 0.81
C PHE A 44 -16.20 7.68 -0.10
N LEU A 45 -15.50 6.73 -0.72
CA LEU A 45 -16.12 5.69 -1.54
C LEU A 45 -17.09 4.81 -0.74
N ASN A 46 -16.74 4.50 0.51
CA ASN A 46 -17.60 3.74 1.41
C ASN A 46 -18.84 4.53 1.83
N TYR A 47 -18.68 5.84 2.07
CA TYR A 47 -19.82 6.73 2.29
C TYR A 47 -20.72 6.85 1.07
N ALA A 48 -20.15 6.91 -0.14
CA ALA A 48 -20.88 6.98 -1.41
C ALA A 48 -21.54 5.64 -1.83
N GLY A 49 -21.38 4.57 -1.05
CA GLY A 49 -21.89 3.24 -1.38
C GLY A 49 -21.18 2.55 -2.54
N LEU A 50 -20.01 3.06 -2.95
CA LEU A 50 -19.19 2.50 -4.04
C LEU A 50 -18.17 1.46 -3.56
N LEU A 51 -17.94 1.40 -2.24
CA LEU A 51 -17.01 0.47 -1.62
C LEU A 51 -17.65 -0.08 -0.34
N THR A 52 -17.86 -1.38 -0.23
CA THR A 52 -18.46 -1.99 0.96
C THR A 52 -17.40 -2.55 1.88
N TRP A 53 -17.69 -2.50 3.18
CA TRP A 53 -16.84 -3.01 4.24
C TRP A 53 -17.71 -3.85 5.17
N GLU A 54 -17.48 -5.16 5.15
CA GLU A 54 -18.33 -6.14 5.84
C GLU A 54 -17.95 -6.30 7.33
N TYR A 55 -16.71 -5.98 7.68
CA TYR A 55 -16.19 -6.21 9.03
C TYR A 55 -16.15 -4.94 9.87
N PRO A 56 -16.66 -4.94 11.12
CA PRO A 56 -16.66 -3.76 11.99
C PRO A 56 -15.25 -3.19 12.26
N TRP A 57 -14.24 -4.06 12.36
CA TRP A 57 -12.84 -3.67 12.54
C TRP A 57 -12.16 -3.21 11.25
N TRP A 58 -12.77 -3.42 10.09
CA TRP A 58 -12.31 -2.93 8.80
C TRP A 58 -13.37 -1.99 8.24
N SER A 59 -13.60 -0.87 8.93
CA SER A 59 -14.74 0.01 8.63
C SER A 59 -14.38 1.49 8.81
N ARG A 60 -15.31 2.39 8.46
CA ARG A 60 -15.15 3.84 8.63
C ARG A 60 -15.02 4.26 10.09
N THR A 61 -15.52 3.46 11.03
CA THR A 61 -15.38 3.73 12.47
C THR A 61 -14.03 3.24 13.02
N ALA A 62 -13.34 2.36 12.30
CA ALA A 62 -12.02 1.84 12.63
C ALA A 62 -11.02 1.96 11.45
N PRO A 63 -10.80 3.17 10.90
CA PRO A 63 -9.98 3.34 9.69
C PRO A 63 -8.49 3.11 9.95
N TYR A 64 -8.07 3.00 11.22
CA TYR A 64 -6.68 2.81 11.61
C TYR A 64 -6.12 1.45 11.15
N LEU A 65 -6.93 0.39 11.08
CA LEU A 65 -6.48 -0.90 10.55
C LEU A 65 -6.29 -0.84 9.03
N VAL A 66 -7.21 -0.16 8.33
CA VAL A 66 -7.09 0.12 6.90
C VAL A 66 -5.82 0.94 6.62
N TRP A 67 -5.52 1.90 7.49
CA TRP A 67 -4.32 2.72 7.40
C TRP A 67 -3.03 1.92 7.65
N LEU A 68 -2.96 1.19 8.77
CA LEU A 68 -1.75 0.48 9.22
C LEU A 68 -1.46 -0.79 8.44
N VAL A 69 -2.49 -1.54 8.06
CA VAL A 69 -2.35 -2.85 7.40
C VAL A 69 -2.71 -2.73 5.93
N GLY A 70 -3.78 -2.00 5.61
CA GLY A 70 -4.29 -1.89 4.24
C GLY A 70 -3.48 -1.00 3.31
N TYR A 71 -2.74 -0.01 3.82
CA TYR A 71 -2.05 0.97 2.95
C TYR A 71 -0.59 1.25 3.30
N LEU A 72 -0.25 1.48 4.58
CA LEU A 72 1.11 1.85 4.97
C LEU A 72 2.18 0.85 4.50
N PRO A 73 2.01 -0.47 4.64
CA PRO A 73 3.01 -1.44 4.23
C PRO A 73 3.19 -1.44 2.71
N PHE A 74 2.11 -1.27 1.96
CA PHE A 74 2.13 -1.25 0.49
C PHE A 74 2.89 -0.04 -0.06
N PHE A 75 2.61 1.16 0.44
CA PHE A 75 3.36 2.36 0.02
C PHE A 75 4.82 2.28 0.46
N THR A 76 5.08 1.80 1.67
CA THR A 76 6.45 1.62 2.17
C THR A 76 7.21 0.64 1.29
N MET A 77 6.64 -0.52 0.96
CA MET A 77 7.29 -1.50 0.11
C MET A 77 7.46 -1.03 -1.33
N ALA A 78 6.52 -0.26 -1.87
CA ALA A 78 6.69 0.37 -3.18
C ALA A 78 7.95 1.26 -3.20
N PHE A 79 8.17 2.06 -2.16
CA PHE A 79 9.34 2.94 -2.05
C PHE A 79 10.63 2.15 -1.82
N VAL A 80 10.59 1.13 -0.98
CA VAL A 80 11.75 0.24 -0.74
C VAL A 80 12.18 -0.42 -2.05
N VAL A 81 11.25 -1.00 -2.81
CA VAL A 81 11.52 -1.63 -4.11
C VAL A 81 12.00 -0.62 -5.14
N HIS A 82 11.39 0.58 -5.17
CA HIS A 82 11.81 1.66 -6.05
C HIS A 82 13.28 2.03 -5.85
N ASP A 83 13.70 2.19 -4.60
CA ASP A 83 15.06 2.63 -4.22
C ASP A 83 16.12 1.52 -4.27
N MET A 84 15.75 0.26 -4.53
CA MET A 84 16.73 -0.80 -4.69
C MET A 84 17.66 -0.53 -5.88
N LYS A 85 18.97 -0.69 -5.66
CA LYS A 85 19.98 -0.46 -6.69
C LYS A 85 20.05 -1.58 -7.72
N GLN A 86 19.87 -2.83 -7.28
CA GLN A 86 20.04 -4.02 -8.11
C GLN A 86 18.70 -4.49 -8.65
N MET A 87 18.61 -4.65 -9.97
CA MET A 87 17.38 -5.17 -10.61
C MET A 87 17.03 -6.57 -10.09
N LYS A 88 18.03 -7.40 -9.82
CA LYS A 88 17.84 -8.72 -9.21
C LYS A 88 17.06 -8.64 -7.89
N ASN A 89 17.36 -7.67 -7.04
CA ASN A 89 16.67 -7.52 -5.75
C ASN A 89 15.22 -7.08 -5.95
N LYS A 90 14.96 -6.17 -6.90
CA LYS A 90 13.60 -5.77 -7.28
C LYS A 90 12.77 -6.97 -7.73
N LEU A 91 13.32 -7.80 -8.61
CA LEU A 91 12.67 -9.00 -9.12
C LEU A 91 12.42 -10.04 -8.03
N ILE A 92 13.38 -10.25 -7.11
CA ILE A 92 13.21 -11.17 -5.98
C ILE A 92 12.09 -10.68 -5.06
N THR A 93 12.11 -9.42 -4.66
CA THR A 93 11.07 -8.87 -3.77
C THR A 93 9.68 -8.93 -4.43
N LEU A 94 9.59 -8.56 -5.71
CA LEU A 94 8.35 -8.67 -6.47
C LEU A 94 7.88 -10.13 -6.57
N GLY A 95 8.80 -11.05 -6.86
CA GLY A 95 8.51 -12.48 -6.91
C GLY A 95 8.02 -13.05 -5.59
N ILE A 96 8.54 -12.58 -4.45
CA ILE A 96 8.05 -12.96 -3.12
C ILE A 96 6.63 -12.44 -2.90
N ILE A 97 6.37 -11.16 -3.20
CA ILE A 97 5.03 -10.56 -3.04
C ILE A 97 4.01 -11.33 -3.89
N PHE A 98 4.29 -11.52 -5.17
CA PHE A 98 3.42 -12.30 -6.07
C PHE A 98 3.29 -13.76 -5.63
N GLY A 99 4.36 -14.36 -5.11
CA GLY A 99 4.34 -15.73 -4.60
C GLY A 99 3.40 -15.89 -3.41
N VAL A 100 3.39 -14.93 -2.48
CA VAL A 100 2.45 -14.89 -1.35
C VAL A 100 1.01 -14.75 -1.84
N ASP A 101 0.76 -13.89 -2.82
CA ASP A 101 -0.57 -13.70 -3.39
C ASP A 101 -1.08 -14.98 -4.08
N ILE A 102 -0.26 -15.60 -4.93
CA ILE A 102 -0.60 -16.87 -5.61
C ILE A 102 -0.87 -17.99 -4.60
N LEU A 103 -0.03 -18.10 -3.56
CA LEU A 103 -0.22 -19.10 -2.51
C LEU A 103 -1.52 -18.85 -1.74
N SER A 104 -1.81 -17.60 -1.41
CA SER A 104 -3.04 -17.22 -0.71
C SER A 104 -4.27 -17.53 -1.56
N LEU A 105 -4.25 -17.18 -2.85
CA LEU A 105 -5.31 -17.53 -3.79
C LEU A 105 -5.53 -19.05 -3.84
N PHE A 106 -4.47 -19.85 -3.88
CA PHE A 106 -4.61 -21.30 -3.89
C PHE A 106 -5.24 -21.83 -2.60
N ILE A 107 -4.76 -21.39 -1.43
CA ILE A 107 -5.25 -21.85 -0.13
C ILE A 107 -6.70 -21.42 0.10
N PHE A 108 -7.01 -20.13 -0.05
CA PHE A 108 -8.36 -19.62 0.20
C PHE A 108 -9.36 -20.07 -0.87
N GLY A 109 -8.90 -20.27 -2.11
CA GLY A 109 -9.70 -20.87 -3.17
C GLY A 109 -10.13 -22.30 -2.83
N LEU A 110 -9.21 -23.13 -2.32
CA LEU A 110 -9.54 -24.48 -1.86
C LEU A 110 -10.48 -24.49 -0.64
N MET A 111 -10.44 -23.45 0.19
CA MET A 111 -11.35 -23.28 1.32
C MET A 111 -12.75 -22.78 0.91
N GLY A 112 -12.97 -22.44 -0.38
CA GLY A 112 -14.23 -21.90 -0.88
C GLY A 112 -14.50 -20.46 -0.44
N TRP A 113 -13.44 -19.69 -0.16
CA TRP A 113 -13.53 -18.29 0.28
C TRP A 113 -13.47 -17.28 -0.89
N MET A 114 -13.34 -17.78 -2.12
CA MET A 114 -13.42 -17.01 -3.37
C MET A 114 -14.59 -17.50 -4.21
#